data_AF-A0A970AFL4-F1
#
_entry.id   AF-A0A970AFL4-F1
#
_cell.length_a   1.000
_cell.length_b   1.000
_cell.length_c   1.000
_cell.angle_alpha   90.00
_cell.angle_beta   90.00
_cell.angle_gamma   90.00
#
_symmetry.space_group_name_H-M   'P 1'
#
loop_
_entity.id
_entity.type
_entity.pdbx_description
1 polymer ?
#
loop_
_entity_poly.entity_id
_entity_poly.type
_entity_poly.pdbx_seq_one_letter_code
_entity_poly.pdbx_strand_id
1 'polypeptide(L)'
;MDYKVSLADFWTLSKGCLIDSKEEIVYEEEAPENKYKDDVLAKQPTVITGTVGVDAHVIGTKIVSRVLKEEGFKVVALGAQTSADEFIKAAQETAADAMLISSMYGMAEFDLQGFRDKCIEAGLEDILLYIGGILGVGKRDFKEDEIKFKKIGFDRVYPPDSDIKKAIVDLCEDLKAKGKI
;
A
#
# COMPACT_ATOMS: atom_id res chain seq x y z
N MET A 1 19.41 -4.78 -29.79
CA MET A 1 18.59 -3.71 -30.37
C MET A 1 18.59 -2.59 -29.35
N ASP A 2 19.30 -1.50 -29.66
CA ASP A 2 19.36 -0.30 -28.85
C ASP A 2 17.96 0.24 -28.58
N TYR A 3 17.60 0.39 -27.30
CA TYR A 3 16.46 1.22 -26.93
C TYR A 3 16.99 2.48 -26.27
N LYS A 4 16.96 3.54 -27.09
CA LYS A 4 17.09 4.93 -26.66
C LYS A 4 16.18 5.17 -25.45
N VAL A 5 16.80 5.68 -24.41
CA VAL A 5 16.17 6.05 -23.15
C VAL A 5 15.15 7.17 -23.36
N SER A 6 14.01 6.98 -22.69
CA SER A 6 12.80 7.80 -22.71
C SER A 6 12.91 8.90 -21.64
N LEU A 7 12.10 9.96 -21.75
CA LEU A 7 12.02 11.08 -20.80
C LEU A 7 11.85 10.69 -19.30
N ALA A 8 11.56 9.43 -18.99
CA ALA A 8 11.57 8.90 -17.62
C ALA A 8 12.95 9.04 -16.92
N ASP A 9 14.05 8.96 -17.67
CA ASP A 9 15.41 9.10 -17.12
C ASP A 9 15.72 10.53 -16.66
N PHE A 10 15.02 11.53 -17.21
CA PHE A 10 15.18 12.94 -16.84
C PHE A 10 14.63 13.23 -15.44
N TRP A 11 13.67 12.43 -14.95
CA TRP A 11 13.12 12.54 -13.60
C TRP A 11 14.05 11.92 -12.56
N THR A 12 14.76 10.83 -12.90
CA THR A 12 15.77 10.19 -12.04
C THR A 12 16.98 11.11 -11.80
N LEU A 13 17.32 11.98 -12.76
CA LEU A 13 18.39 12.99 -12.62
C LEU A 13 18.05 14.16 -11.68
N SER A 14 16.76 14.38 -11.38
CA SER A 14 16.28 15.60 -10.71
C SER A 14 16.31 15.54 -9.18
N LYS A 15 16.30 14.34 -8.58
CA LYS A 15 16.35 14.19 -7.11
C LYS A 15 17.72 13.73 -6.62
N GLY A 16 18.62 14.71 -6.51
CA GLY A 16 19.52 14.81 -5.37
C GLY A 16 20.71 13.87 -5.34
N CYS A 17 21.64 14.05 -6.28
CA CYS A 17 23.00 13.55 -6.12
C CYS A 17 23.87 14.64 -5.47
N LEU A 18 24.29 14.47 -4.21
CA LEU A 18 25.56 15.05 -3.76
C LEU A 18 26.62 13.99 -4.03
N ILE A 19 27.40 14.21 -5.08
CA ILE A 19 28.55 13.38 -5.42
C ILE A 19 29.65 13.72 -4.41
N ASP A 20 29.88 12.86 -3.42
CA ASP A 20 31.14 12.88 -2.70
C ASP A 20 32.23 12.23 -3.57
N SER A 21 33.43 12.78 -3.48
CA SER A 21 34.58 12.61 -4.37
C SER A 21 35.27 11.23 -4.34
N LYS A 22 34.60 10.21 -3.79
CA LYS A 22 35.09 8.83 -3.77
C LYS A 22 33.95 7.91 -4.20
N GLU A 23 34.09 7.38 -5.42
CA GLU A 23 33.18 6.45 -6.08
C GLU A 23 32.97 5.18 -5.24
N GLU A 24 32.03 5.22 -4.30
CA GLU A 24 31.45 4.00 -3.75
C GLU A 24 29.96 4.22 -3.56
N ILE A 25 29.18 3.55 -4.42
CA ILE A 25 27.73 3.48 -4.30
C ILE A 25 27.45 2.58 -3.10
N VAL A 26 27.05 3.18 -1.98
CA VAL A 26 26.51 2.44 -0.86
C VAL A 26 25.06 2.11 -1.19
N TYR A 27 24.80 0.86 -1.59
CA TYR A 27 23.46 0.32 -1.65
C TYR A 27 22.98 0.08 -0.21
N GLU A 28 21.84 0.67 0.18
CA GLU A 28 21.15 0.24 1.41
C GLU A 28 20.69 -1.22 1.24
N GLU A 29 20.74 -1.96 2.35
CA GLU A 29 20.65 -3.43 2.49
C GLU A 29 19.56 -4.10 1.64
N GLU A 30 19.86 -5.31 1.14
CA GLU A 30 18.90 -6.18 0.46
C GLU A 30 17.63 -6.35 1.30
N ALA A 31 16.51 -5.86 0.77
CA ALA A 31 15.21 -5.95 1.43
C ALA A 31 14.87 -7.40 1.81
N PRO A 32 14.41 -7.66 3.05
CA PRO A 32 14.32 -8.99 3.63
C PRO A 32 13.40 -9.90 2.82
N GLU A 33 13.83 -11.16 2.64
CA GLU A 33 13.05 -12.19 1.97
C GLU A 33 11.80 -12.55 2.80
N ASN A 34 10.67 -12.78 2.14
CA ASN A 34 9.41 -13.09 2.81
C ASN A 34 9.42 -14.51 3.39
N LYS A 35 9.79 -14.64 4.67
CA LYS A 35 9.80 -15.91 5.41
C LYS A 35 8.43 -16.59 5.58
N TYR A 36 7.32 -15.93 5.21
CA TYR A 36 5.95 -16.45 5.35
C TYR A 36 5.35 -16.99 4.04
N LYS A 37 6.15 -17.07 2.98
CA LYS A 37 5.65 -17.44 1.64
C LYS A 37 4.90 -18.78 1.60
N ASP A 38 5.39 -19.78 2.34
CA ASP A 38 4.72 -21.09 2.42
C ASP A 38 3.37 -21.01 3.16
N ASP A 39 3.30 -20.24 4.25
CA ASP A 39 2.05 -20.00 5.01
C ASP A 39 1.01 -19.29 4.14
N VAL A 40 1.44 -18.28 3.37
CA VAL A 40 0.60 -17.54 2.42
C VAL A 40 0.09 -18.46 1.30
N LEU A 41 0.95 -19.30 0.73
CA LEU A 41 0.56 -20.24 -0.32
C LEU A 41 -0.43 -21.31 0.18
N ALA A 42 -0.34 -21.69 1.45
CA ALA A 42 -1.23 -22.69 2.05
C ALA A 42 -2.66 -22.16 2.29
N LYS A 43 -2.82 -20.92 2.77
CA LYS A 43 -4.14 -20.34 3.06
C LYS A 43 -4.69 -19.41 1.98
N GLN A 44 -3.83 -18.85 1.12
CA GLN A 44 -4.18 -17.94 0.03
C GLN A 44 -5.08 -16.76 0.47
N PRO A 45 -4.63 -15.95 1.45
CA PRO A 45 -5.40 -14.81 1.94
C PRO A 45 -5.77 -13.84 0.80
N THR A 46 -6.97 -13.27 0.90
CA THR A 46 -7.51 -12.36 -0.12
C THR A 46 -7.20 -10.92 0.23
N VAL A 47 -6.62 -10.18 -0.71
CA VAL A 47 -6.17 -8.80 -0.50
C VAL A 47 -6.77 -7.90 -1.56
N ILE A 48 -7.39 -6.80 -1.13
CA ILE A 48 -7.91 -5.77 -2.04
C ILE A 48 -6.89 -4.65 -2.17
N THR A 49 -6.69 -4.17 -3.41
CA THR A 49 -5.80 -3.05 -3.71
C THR A 49 -6.50 -2.03 -4.60
N GLY A 50 -6.31 -0.74 -4.35
CA GLY A 50 -6.84 0.31 -5.23
C GLY A 50 -6.48 1.72 -4.77
N THR A 51 -6.79 2.72 -5.58
CA THR A 51 -6.71 4.12 -5.17
C THR A 51 -8.08 4.66 -4.76
N VAL A 52 -8.12 5.47 -3.71
CA VAL A 52 -9.38 6.00 -3.17
C VAL A 52 -9.72 7.38 -3.74
N GLY A 53 -11.03 7.67 -3.83
CA GLY A 53 -11.54 9.01 -4.12
C GLY A 53 -11.45 9.35 -5.59
N VAL A 54 -10.92 10.54 -5.92
CA VAL A 54 -10.71 10.98 -7.31
C VAL A 54 -9.30 10.68 -7.83
N ASP A 55 -8.54 9.88 -7.10
CA ASP A 55 -7.14 9.60 -7.39
C ASP A 55 -6.94 8.66 -8.60
N ALA A 56 -6.22 9.15 -9.61
CA ALA A 56 -5.86 8.41 -10.82
C ALA A 56 -4.48 7.72 -10.76
N HIS A 57 -3.73 7.83 -9.66
CA HIS A 57 -2.36 7.32 -9.54
C HIS A 57 -2.29 5.80 -9.30
N VAL A 58 -2.51 5.02 -10.36
CA VAL A 58 -2.61 3.54 -10.26
C VAL A 58 -1.30 2.77 -10.41
N ILE A 59 -0.18 3.43 -10.70
CA ILE A 59 1.08 2.73 -10.98
C ILE A 59 1.58 2.01 -9.72
N GLY A 60 1.61 2.70 -8.58
CA GLY A 60 2.05 2.11 -7.31
C GLY A 60 1.19 0.92 -6.89
N THR A 61 -0.14 1.05 -6.94
CA THR A 61 -1.06 -0.04 -6.60
C THR A 61 -0.95 -1.22 -7.54
N LYS A 62 -0.70 -1.02 -8.85
CA LYS A 62 -0.44 -2.10 -9.80
C LYS A 62 0.85 -2.86 -9.50
N ILE A 63 1.91 -2.15 -9.08
CA ILE A 63 3.17 -2.78 -8.67
C ILE A 63 2.92 -3.62 -7.41
N VAL A 64 2.30 -3.03 -6.37
CA VAL A 64 1.95 -3.74 -5.12
C VAL A 64 1.10 -4.97 -5.42
N SER A 65 0.08 -4.84 -6.27
CA SER A 65 -0.78 -5.96 -6.68
C SER A 65 -0.01 -7.09 -7.34
N ARG A 66 0.99 -6.75 -8.16
CA ARG A 66 1.82 -7.74 -8.85
C ARG A 66 2.71 -8.48 -7.86
N VAL A 67 3.39 -7.77 -6.96
CA VAL A 67 4.27 -8.39 -5.97
C VAL A 67 3.46 -9.29 -5.03
N LEU A 68 2.29 -8.85 -4.56
CA LEU A 68 1.40 -9.69 -3.75
C LEU A 68 0.99 -10.99 -4.48
N LYS A 69 0.70 -10.93 -5.79
CA LYS A 69 0.41 -12.15 -6.57
C LYS A 69 1.63 -13.07 -6.68
N GLU A 70 2.83 -12.51 -6.85
CA GLU A 70 4.09 -13.27 -6.89
C GLU A 70 4.43 -13.93 -5.54
N GLU A 71 3.90 -13.36 -4.45
CA GLU A 71 3.98 -13.89 -3.09
C GLU A 71 2.86 -14.89 -2.73
N GLY A 72 1.91 -15.13 -3.64
CA GLY A 72 0.87 -16.16 -3.47
C GLY A 72 -0.47 -15.66 -2.91
N PHE A 73 -0.64 -14.35 -2.74
CA PHE A 73 -1.90 -13.76 -2.29
C PHE A 73 -2.96 -13.77 -3.40
N LYS A 74 -4.23 -13.92 -3.02
CA LYS A 74 -5.36 -13.71 -3.93
C LYS A 74 -5.68 -12.21 -3.98
N VAL A 75 -5.27 -11.54 -5.06
CA VAL A 75 -5.41 -10.08 -5.16
C VAL A 75 -6.62 -9.66 -5.99
N VAL A 76 -7.44 -8.78 -5.41
CA VAL A 76 -8.59 -8.12 -6.06
C VAL A 76 -8.23 -6.64 -6.27
N ALA A 77 -7.99 -6.25 -7.52
CA ALA A 77 -7.58 -4.89 -7.86
C ALA A 77 -8.77 -4.06 -8.35
N LEU A 78 -9.20 -3.05 -7.58
CA LEU A 78 -10.33 -2.17 -7.90
C LEU A 78 -9.97 -1.06 -8.89
N GLY A 79 -8.67 -0.72 -8.99
CA GLY A 79 -8.17 0.23 -9.97
C GLY A 79 -8.09 1.65 -9.46
N ALA A 80 -8.51 2.61 -10.30
CA ALA A 80 -8.44 4.03 -10.03
C ALA A 80 -9.77 4.57 -9.51
N GLN A 81 -9.72 5.70 -8.81
CA GLN A 81 -10.90 6.51 -8.46
C GLN A 81 -12.01 5.71 -7.78
N THR A 82 -11.64 4.79 -6.89
CA THR A 82 -12.57 3.89 -6.23
C THR A 82 -13.13 4.56 -4.97
N SER A 83 -14.44 4.50 -4.80
CA SER A 83 -15.08 5.05 -3.60
C SER A 83 -14.86 4.15 -2.37
N ALA A 84 -14.91 4.73 -1.18
CA ALA A 84 -14.84 3.96 0.07
C ALA A 84 -15.90 2.85 0.14
N ASP A 85 -17.12 3.13 -0.34
CA ASP A 85 -18.21 2.15 -0.32
C ASP A 85 -17.97 1.00 -1.31
N GLU A 86 -17.27 1.24 -2.44
CA GLU A 86 -16.84 0.18 -3.36
C GLU A 86 -15.77 -0.73 -2.75
N PHE A 87 -14.82 -0.17 -1.98
CA PHE A 87 -13.86 -0.98 -1.22
C PHE A 87 -14.58 -1.92 -0.24
N ILE A 88 -15.55 -1.41 0.50
CA ILE A 88 -16.33 -2.18 1.47
C ILE A 88 -17.13 -3.29 0.77
N LYS A 89 -17.83 -2.97 -0.32
CA LYS A 89 -18.58 -3.97 -1.10
C LYS A 89 -17.67 -5.06 -1.64
N ALA A 90 -16.53 -4.69 -2.23
CA ALA A 90 -15.57 -5.66 -2.73
C ALA A 90 -15.04 -6.55 -1.61
N ALA A 91 -14.79 -5.99 -0.41
CA ALA A 91 -14.34 -6.75 0.75
C ALA A 91 -15.40 -7.76 1.22
N GLN A 92 -16.68 -7.38 1.23
CA GLN A 92 -17.78 -8.28 1.54
C GLN A 92 -17.93 -9.40 0.50
N GLU A 93 -17.93 -9.05 -0.79
CA GLU A 93 -18.12 -10.01 -1.89
C GLU A 93 -16.99 -11.04 -1.99
N THR A 94 -15.76 -10.61 -1.66
CA THR A 94 -14.57 -11.43 -1.84
C THR A 94 -14.07 -12.08 -0.55
N ALA A 95 -14.73 -11.80 0.58
CA ALA A 95 -14.30 -12.17 1.93
C ALA A 95 -12.83 -11.79 2.17
N ALA A 96 -12.50 -10.53 1.91
CA ALA A 96 -11.13 -10.05 1.94
C ALA A 96 -10.54 -10.04 3.36
N ASP A 97 -9.26 -10.38 3.45
CA ASP A 97 -8.49 -10.40 4.69
C ASP A 97 -7.82 -9.07 4.99
N ALA A 98 -7.43 -8.34 3.94
CA ALA A 98 -6.81 -7.03 4.03
C ALA A 98 -7.22 -6.11 2.88
N MET A 99 -7.21 -4.81 3.13
CA MET A 99 -7.37 -3.75 2.13
C MET A 99 -6.14 -2.83 2.14
N LEU A 100 -5.47 -2.70 1.00
CA LEU A 100 -4.37 -1.78 0.78
C LEU A 100 -4.86 -0.64 -0.10
N ILE A 101 -5.07 0.50 0.54
CA ILE A 101 -5.61 1.71 -0.07
C ILE A 101 -4.47 2.68 -0.36
N SER A 102 -4.47 3.25 -1.56
CA SER A 102 -3.51 4.29 -1.96
C SER A 102 -4.21 5.63 -2.12
N SER A 103 -3.55 6.69 -1.71
CA SER A 103 -3.95 8.07 -2.02
C SER A 103 -2.73 8.96 -2.21
N MET A 104 -2.65 9.64 -3.35
CA MET A 104 -1.51 10.48 -3.76
C MET A 104 -1.89 11.95 -3.94
N TYR A 105 -3.17 12.30 -3.77
CA TYR A 105 -3.68 13.65 -4.06
C TYR A 105 -3.99 14.48 -2.81
N GLY A 106 -3.72 13.95 -1.63
CA GLY A 106 -3.75 14.72 -0.38
C GLY A 106 -5.13 14.97 0.23
N MET A 107 -6.18 14.24 -0.19
CA MET A 107 -7.52 14.34 0.42
C MET A 107 -7.98 13.02 1.05
N ALA A 108 -7.05 12.12 1.34
CA ALA A 108 -7.33 10.80 1.91
C ALA A 108 -8.16 10.87 3.20
N GLU A 109 -7.94 11.88 4.04
CA GLU A 109 -8.67 12.06 5.31
C GLU A 109 -10.16 12.30 5.07
N PHE A 110 -10.49 13.06 4.02
CA PHE A 110 -11.88 13.35 3.65
C PHE A 110 -12.55 12.11 3.04
N ASP A 111 -11.86 11.40 2.14
CA ASP A 111 -12.41 10.23 1.47
C ASP A 111 -12.67 9.05 2.43
N LEU A 112 -11.85 8.94 3.48
CA LEU A 112 -11.84 7.80 4.40
C LEU A 112 -12.34 8.16 5.81
N GLN A 113 -13.00 9.30 5.96
CA GLN A 113 -13.60 9.68 7.23
C GLN A 113 -14.68 8.67 7.64
N GLY A 114 -14.59 8.12 8.85
CA GLY A 114 -15.52 7.10 9.34
C GLY A 114 -15.42 5.77 8.60
N PHE A 115 -14.35 5.52 7.84
CA PHE A 115 -14.20 4.30 7.04
C PHE A 115 -14.22 3.03 7.89
N ARG A 116 -13.57 3.05 9.06
CA ARG A 116 -13.57 1.90 9.98
C ARG A 116 -14.97 1.60 10.52
N ASP A 117 -15.74 2.63 10.88
CA ASP A 117 -17.11 2.45 11.38
C ASP A 117 -18.00 1.81 10.30
N LYS A 118 -17.90 2.30 9.06
CA LYS A 118 -18.59 1.69 7.91
C LYS A 118 -18.16 0.24 7.67
N CYS A 119 -16.88 -0.09 7.85
CA CYS A 119 -16.40 -1.47 7.76
C CYS A 119 -17.03 -2.35 8.84
N ILE A 120 -17.13 -1.86 10.07
CA ILE A 120 -17.76 -2.58 11.20
C ILE A 120 -19.26 -2.79 10.92
N GLU A 121 -19.98 -1.75 10.48
CA GLU A 121 -21.39 -1.85 10.08
C GLU A 121 -21.62 -2.86 8.95
N ALA A 122 -20.63 -3.01 8.06
CA ALA A 122 -20.61 -3.98 6.98
C ALA A 122 -20.20 -5.40 7.42
N GLY A 123 -19.88 -5.63 8.70
CA GLY A 123 -19.44 -6.92 9.24
C GLY A 123 -17.96 -7.25 8.95
N LEU A 124 -17.14 -6.26 8.60
CA LEU A 124 -15.72 -6.39 8.31
C LEU A 124 -14.85 -5.92 9.49
N GLU A 125 -15.27 -6.21 10.72
CA GLU A 125 -14.56 -5.74 11.94
C GLU A 125 -13.12 -6.26 12.03
N ASP A 126 -12.86 -7.43 11.46
CA ASP A 126 -11.56 -8.13 11.48
C ASP A 126 -10.68 -7.87 10.26
N ILE A 127 -11.11 -7.06 9.29
CA ILE A 127 -10.28 -6.76 8.11
C ILE A 127 -9.07 -5.91 8.50
N LEU A 128 -7.91 -6.20 7.90
CA LEU A 128 -6.72 -5.35 8.05
C LEU A 128 -6.82 -4.16 7.08
N LEU A 129 -6.58 -2.97 7.59
CA LEU A 129 -6.66 -1.72 6.85
C LEU A 129 -5.29 -1.07 6.73
N TYR A 130 -4.79 -0.99 5.50
CA TYR A 130 -3.56 -0.29 5.17
C TYR A 130 -3.83 0.89 4.27
N ILE A 131 -3.08 1.97 4.51
CA ILE A 131 -3.08 3.13 3.63
C ILE A 131 -1.65 3.59 3.32
N GLY A 132 -1.41 4.00 2.08
CA GLY A 132 -0.14 4.56 1.66
C GLY A 132 -0.26 5.74 0.69
N GLY A 133 0.78 6.57 0.66
CA GLY A 133 0.93 7.65 -0.30
C GLY A 133 0.97 9.05 0.33
N ILE A 134 0.60 10.06 -0.44
CA ILE A 134 0.54 11.46 0.00
C ILE A 134 -0.86 11.71 0.58
N LEU A 135 -0.96 11.59 1.90
CA LEU A 135 -2.24 11.58 2.62
C LEU A 135 -2.77 12.98 2.94
N GLY A 136 -1.97 14.02 2.75
CA GLY A 136 -2.46 15.39 2.81
C GLY A 136 -1.68 16.44 2.07
N VAL A 137 -2.26 17.65 2.05
CA VAL A 137 -1.73 18.81 1.33
C VAL A 137 -0.79 19.63 2.20
N GLY A 138 0.34 20.05 1.61
CA GLY A 138 1.32 20.96 2.22
C GLY A 138 2.56 20.27 2.78
N LYS A 139 3.47 21.08 3.35
CA LYS A 139 4.61 20.56 4.13
C LYS A 139 4.11 20.16 5.52
N ARG A 140 3.86 18.87 5.74
CA ARG A 140 3.47 18.31 7.03
C ARG A 140 4.43 17.18 7.39
N ASP A 141 4.58 16.91 8.69
CA ASP A 141 5.31 15.73 9.14
C ASP A 141 4.44 14.49 8.92
N PHE A 142 4.98 13.48 8.26
CA PHE A 142 4.29 12.21 8.02
C PHE A 142 3.82 11.56 9.33
N LYS A 143 4.53 11.79 10.44
CA LYS A 143 4.11 11.28 11.77
C LYS A 143 2.72 11.78 12.18
N GLU A 144 2.35 13.00 11.81
CA GLU A 144 1.02 13.53 12.10
C GLU A 144 -0.06 12.79 11.30
N ASP A 145 0.23 12.51 10.03
CA ASP A 145 -0.68 11.74 9.17
C ASP A 145 -0.82 10.31 9.71
N GLU A 146 0.29 9.66 10.09
CA GLU A 146 0.26 8.32 10.70
C GLU A 146 -0.65 8.27 11.94
N ILE A 147 -0.51 9.22 12.86
CA ILE A 147 -1.36 9.30 14.07
C ILE A 147 -2.83 9.48 13.70
N LYS A 148 -3.14 10.34 12.72
CA LYS A 148 -4.52 10.58 12.28
C LYS A 148 -5.15 9.34 11.65
N PHE A 149 -4.47 8.69 10.72
CA PHE A 149 -5.04 7.51 10.04
C PHE A 149 -5.14 6.31 10.99
N LYS A 150 -4.21 6.14 11.92
CA LYS A 150 -4.37 5.16 13.02
C LYS A 150 -5.60 5.47 13.89
N LYS A 151 -5.89 6.74 14.16
CA LYS A 151 -7.09 7.15 14.89
C LYS A 151 -8.39 6.91 14.10
N ILE A 152 -8.35 7.00 12.77
CA ILE A 152 -9.47 6.65 11.88
C ILE A 152 -9.72 5.14 11.89
N GLY A 153 -8.73 4.33 12.25
CA GLY A 153 -8.85 2.88 12.41
C GLY A 153 -8.04 2.07 11.40
N PHE A 154 -7.05 2.68 10.74
CA PHE A 154 -6.06 1.98 9.92
C PHE A 154 -5.01 1.30 10.80
N ASP A 155 -4.62 0.08 10.43
CA ASP A 155 -3.66 -0.73 11.18
C ASP A 155 -2.22 -0.28 10.89
N ARG A 156 -1.86 -0.02 9.61
CA ARG A 156 -0.60 0.65 9.26
C ARG A 156 -0.76 1.70 8.18
N VAL A 157 0.16 2.67 8.22
CA VAL A 157 0.18 3.87 7.37
C VAL A 157 1.58 3.99 6.80
N TYR A 158 1.71 4.16 5.48
CA TYR A 158 2.99 4.19 4.79
C TYR A 158 3.22 5.52 4.05
N PRO A 159 4.41 6.13 4.16
CA PRO A 159 4.78 7.25 3.29
C PRO A 159 4.90 6.79 1.83
N PRO A 160 4.86 7.71 0.85
CA PRO A 160 4.96 7.37 -0.58
C PRO A 160 6.26 6.65 -0.95
N ASP A 161 7.32 6.85 -0.16
CA ASP A 161 8.67 6.34 -0.43
C ASP A 161 8.95 4.98 0.27
N SER A 162 7.90 4.31 0.75
CA SER A 162 8.02 3.06 1.52
C SER A 162 8.43 1.87 0.67
N ASP A 163 9.24 0.97 1.25
CA ASP A 163 9.54 -0.32 0.66
C ASP A 163 8.33 -1.26 0.70
N ILE A 164 7.90 -1.72 -0.48
CA ILE A 164 6.80 -2.66 -0.68
C ILE A 164 7.10 -3.99 0.01
N LYS A 165 8.34 -4.49 -0.03
CA LYS A 165 8.71 -5.77 0.58
C LYS A 165 8.51 -5.74 2.09
N LYS A 166 8.90 -4.63 2.73
CA LYS A 166 8.63 -4.42 4.15
C LYS A 166 7.13 -4.44 4.44
N ALA A 167 6.33 -3.75 3.63
CA ALA A 167 4.87 -3.73 3.80
C ALA A 167 4.23 -5.13 3.66
N ILE A 168 4.80 -6.00 2.82
CA ILE A 168 4.35 -7.40 2.67
C ILE A 168 4.72 -8.25 3.89
N VAL A 169 5.93 -8.10 4.44
CA VAL A 169 6.33 -8.78 5.67
C VAL A 169 5.40 -8.37 6.82
N ASP A 170 5.17 -7.08 6.96
CA ASP A 170 4.25 -6.50 7.95
C ASP A 170 2.82 -7.04 7.78
N LEU A 171 2.33 -7.14 6.55
CA LEU A 171 1.03 -7.75 6.23
C LEU A 171 0.98 -9.22 6.65
N CYS A 172 2.03 -9.99 6.37
CA CYS A 172 2.08 -11.40 6.76
C CYS A 172 2.06 -11.57 8.28
N GLU A 173 2.83 -10.74 9.00
CA GLU A 173 2.86 -10.78 10.47
C GLU A 173 1.48 -10.46 11.08
N ASP A 174 0.80 -9.44 10.55
CA ASP A 174 -0.52 -9.04 11.02
C ASP A 174 -1.59 -10.10 10.67
N LEU A 175 -1.52 -10.71 9.48
CA LEU A 175 -2.40 -11.82 9.10
C LEU A 175 -2.19 -13.06 9.98
N LYS A 176 -0.93 -13.35 10.33
CA LYS A 176 -0.58 -14.46 11.22
C LYS A 176 -1.10 -14.21 12.65
N ALA A 177 -0.98 -12.96 13.14
CA ALA A 177 -1.53 -12.58 14.43
C ALA A 177 -3.06 -12.75 14.49
N LYS A 178 -3.75 -12.60 13.36
CA LYS A 178 -5.19 -12.88 13.22
C LYS A 178 -5.53 -14.32 12.86
N GLY A 179 -4.54 -15.22 12.75
CA GLY A 179 -4.73 -16.63 12.38
C GLY A 179 -5.17 -16.86 10.92
N LYS A 180 -5.03 -15.85 10.07
CA LYS A 180 -5.43 -15.86 8.65
C LYS A 180 -4.37 -16.44 7.71
N ILE A 181 -3.14 -16.57 8.19
CA ILE A 181 -2.06 -17.43 7.66
C ILE A 181 -1.51 -18.30 8.77
#